data_AF-A0A7R6X6Y9-F1
#
_entry.id   AF-A0A7R6X6Y9-F1
#
_cell.length_a   1.000
_cell.length_b   1.000
_cell.length_c   1.000
_cell.angle_alpha   90.00
_cell.angle_beta   90.00
_cell.angle_gamma   90.00
#
_symmetry.space_group_name_H-M   'P 1'
#
loop_
_entity.id
_entity.type
_entity.pdbx_description
1 polymer ?
#
loop_
_entity_poly.entity_id
_entity_poly.type
_entity_poly.pdbx_seq_one_letter_code
_entity_poly.pdbx_strand_id
1 'polypeptide(L)'
;MRNTFRLTSLSLATSLAFALPSFAAETAQDFVTKAAIGGMFEVQSSKVVQDKLQDQALKDFAQKMISDHGAANAKLESIASEQKLQVPADLDASHNSDLDKLKSASAPVDKPYADMQKAAHADAVSLFEAYAKAGDNVALKSFASETLPTLKMHRDMIQRAETKAPANESTTPAVSTSGVNNPAAPVPGANSFTEDQAKSAIQKAGYTDVSALKKDDKGIWRGTASKDGKSTPVALDYQGNVVADTQ
;
A
#
# COMPACT_ATOMS: atom_id res chain seq x y z
N MET A 1 63.03 53.33 24.69
CA MET A 1 62.74 52.20 23.78
C MET A 1 61.52 51.46 24.31
N ARG A 2 60.56 51.19 23.42
CA ARG A 2 59.42 50.24 23.53
C ARG A 2 58.41 50.47 24.67
N ASN A 3 57.16 50.73 24.31
CA ASN A 3 56.11 49.75 24.63
C ASN A 3 54.96 49.79 23.63
N THR A 4 54.58 48.59 23.19
CA THR A 4 53.69 48.26 22.08
C THR A 4 52.21 48.35 22.45
N PHE A 5 51.40 49.00 21.62
CA PHE A 5 49.94 48.84 21.62
C PHE A 5 49.55 47.48 21.03
N ARG A 6 48.71 46.72 21.74
CA ARG A 6 47.98 45.59 21.16
C ARG A 6 46.49 45.92 21.13
N LEU A 7 45.95 46.11 19.94
CA LEU A 7 44.51 46.06 19.68
C LEU A 7 44.09 44.59 19.66
N THR A 8 43.20 44.20 20.58
CA THR A 8 42.45 42.94 20.51
C THR A 8 41.16 43.20 19.73
N SER A 9 41.10 42.66 18.51
CA SER A 9 39.89 42.65 17.69
C SER A 9 38.92 41.59 18.22
N LEU A 10 37.75 42.01 18.71
CA LEU A 10 36.65 41.13 19.06
C LEU A 10 35.74 40.97 17.84
N SER A 11 35.91 39.87 17.09
CA SER A 11 35.00 39.51 16.00
C SER A 11 33.71 38.93 16.58
N LEU A 12 32.63 39.70 16.56
CA LEU A 12 31.28 39.24 16.86
C LEU A 12 30.73 38.48 15.65
N ALA A 13 30.77 37.15 15.67
CA ALA A 13 30.14 36.32 14.65
C ALA A 13 28.64 36.20 14.95
N THR A 14 27.81 36.96 14.25
CA THR A 14 26.35 36.87 14.33
C THR A 14 25.88 35.68 13.48
N SER A 15 25.65 34.52 14.11
CA SER A 15 25.03 33.37 13.47
C SER A 15 23.55 33.65 13.23
N LEU A 16 23.14 33.90 11.99
CA LEU A 16 21.73 33.91 11.61
C LEU A 16 21.22 32.46 11.56
N ALA A 17 20.60 31.99 12.64
CA ALA A 17 19.88 30.71 12.63
C ALA A 17 18.61 30.89 11.78
N PHE A 18 18.63 30.38 10.55
CA PHE A 18 17.42 30.28 9.73
C PHE A 18 16.54 29.18 10.32
N ALA A 19 15.56 29.56 11.14
CA ALA A 19 14.50 28.64 11.55
C ALA A 19 13.64 28.34 10.31
N LEU A 20 13.86 27.18 9.70
CA LEU A 20 12.91 26.68 8.71
C LEU A 20 11.55 26.50 9.41
N PRO A 21 10.43 26.86 8.77
CA PRO A 21 9.12 26.60 9.34
C PRO A 21 8.98 25.10 9.57
N SER A 22 8.94 24.70 10.84
CA SER A 22 8.53 23.35 11.20
C SER A 22 7.04 23.27 10.85
N PHE A 23 6.68 22.50 9.81
CA PHE A 23 5.32 22.04 9.69
C PHE A 23 4.99 21.35 11.02
N ALA A 24 3.97 21.85 11.73
CA ALA A 24 3.56 21.26 12.99
C ALA A 24 3.21 19.79 12.72
N ALA A 25 3.81 18.87 13.47
CA ALA A 25 3.49 17.47 13.35
C ALA A 25 2.00 17.25 13.67
N GLU A 26 1.37 16.35 12.93
CA GLU A 26 0.00 15.93 13.19
C GLU A 26 -0.12 15.39 14.62
N THR A 27 -1.12 15.85 15.38
CA THR A 27 -1.31 15.39 16.77
C THR A 27 -1.89 13.99 16.80
N ALA A 28 -1.70 13.27 17.90
CA ALA A 28 -2.30 11.94 18.11
C ALA A 28 -3.82 11.94 17.93
N GLN A 29 -4.51 12.94 18.47
CA GLN A 29 -5.96 13.03 18.37
C GLN A 29 -6.41 13.30 16.93
N ASP A 30 -5.71 14.19 16.21
CA ASP A 30 -6.05 14.48 14.82
C ASP A 30 -5.79 13.27 13.91
N PHE A 31 -4.68 12.56 14.13
CA PHE A 31 -4.38 11.32 13.42
C PHE A 31 -5.45 10.26 13.64
N VAL A 32 -5.83 9.97 14.90
CA VAL A 32 -6.90 9.01 15.20
C VAL A 32 -8.21 9.41 14.55
N THR A 33 -8.57 10.69 14.61
CA THR A 33 -9.81 11.22 14.03
C THR A 33 -9.83 10.99 12.51
N LYS A 34 -8.77 11.40 11.80
CA LYS A 34 -8.66 11.27 10.35
C LYS A 34 -8.59 9.81 9.90
N ALA A 35 -7.75 9.01 10.56
CA ALA A 35 -7.58 7.59 10.23
C ALA A 35 -8.87 6.79 10.45
N ALA A 36 -9.59 7.06 11.55
CA ALA A 36 -10.87 6.41 11.82
C ALA A 36 -11.95 6.79 10.79
N ILE A 37 -12.09 8.08 10.46
CA ILE A 37 -13.09 8.52 9.46
C ILE A 37 -12.78 7.93 8.08
N GLY A 38 -11.52 8.01 7.63
CA GLY A 38 -11.10 7.42 6.36
C GLY A 38 -11.33 5.91 6.31
N GLY A 39 -10.89 5.19 7.35
CA GLY A 39 -11.07 3.75 7.44
C GLY A 39 -12.54 3.33 7.53
N MET A 40 -13.40 4.09 8.21
CA MET A 40 -14.85 3.88 8.19
C MET A 40 -15.43 4.08 6.80
N PHE A 41 -15.01 5.14 6.10
CA PHE A 41 -15.50 5.44 4.75
C PHE A 41 -15.14 4.32 3.78
N GLU A 42 -13.89 3.84 3.81
CA GLU A 42 -13.41 2.78 2.93
C GLU A 42 -14.19 1.46 3.15
N VAL A 43 -14.48 1.10 4.39
CA VAL A 43 -15.32 -0.08 4.70
C VAL A 43 -16.76 0.13 4.25
N GLN A 44 -17.38 1.26 4.60
CA GLN A 44 -18.81 1.50 4.31
C GLN A 44 -19.08 1.65 2.81
N SER A 45 -18.25 2.42 2.11
CA SER A 45 -18.37 2.59 0.65
C SER A 45 -18.20 1.26 -0.08
N SER A 46 -17.23 0.43 0.31
CA SER A 46 -17.00 -0.89 -0.28
C SER A 46 -18.18 -1.84 -0.07
N LYS A 47 -18.80 -1.85 1.12
CA LYS A 47 -20.03 -2.62 1.38
C LYS A 47 -21.21 -2.16 0.51
N VAL A 48 -21.39 -0.84 0.35
CA VAL A 48 -22.50 -0.27 -0.43
C VAL A 48 -22.44 -0.66 -1.90
N VAL A 49 -21.23 -0.78 -2.46
CA VAL A 49 -21.06 -1.04 -3.90
C VAL A 49 -20.84 -2.51 -4.24
N GLN A 50 -20.55 -3.38 -3.27
CA GLN A 50 -20.10 -4.76 -3.52
C GLN A 50 -20.98 -5.52 -4.52
N ASP A 51 -22.30 -5.45 -4.35
CA ASP A 51 -23.27 -6.13 -5.23
C ASP A 51 -23.63 -5.35 -6.51
N LYS A 52 -23.17 -4.09 -6.62
CA LYS A 52 -23.44 -3.20 -7.75
C LYS A 52 -22.28 -3.14 -8.75
N LEU A 53 -21.07 -3.48 -8.31
CA LEU A 53 -19.88 -3.52 -9.15
C LEU A 53 -20.02 -4.56 -10.27
N GLN A 54 -19.47 -4.25 -11.43
CA GLN A 54 -19.45 -5.15 -12.58
C GLN A 54 -18.06 -5.74 -12.80
N ASP A 55 -17.02 -4.94 -12.58
CA ASP A 55 -15.62 -5.34 -12.72
C ASP A 55 -15.19 -6.24 -11.55
N GLN A 56 -14.64 -7.42 -11.87
CA GLN A 56 -14.20 -8.39 -10.87
C GLN A 56 -13.03 -7.88 -10.03
N ALA A 57 -12.09 -7.12 -10.62
CA ALA A 57 -10.97 -6.56 -9.87
C ALA A 57 -11.44 -5.51 -8.85
N LEU A 58 -12.48 -4.74 -9.18
CA LEU A 58 -13.11 -3.83 -8.22
C LEU A 58 -13.89 -4.57 -7.13
N LYS A 59 -14.54 -5.70 -7.44
CA LYS A 59 -15.17 -6.55 -6.41
C LYS A 59 -14.14 -7.13 -5.44
N ASP A 60 -13.05 -7.66 -5.96
CA ASP A 60 -11.95 -8.21 -5.17
C ASP A 60 -11.31 -7.11 -4.30
N PHE A 61 -11.11 -5.92 -4.87
CA PHE A 61 -10.65 -4.74 -4.14
C PHE A 61 -11.61 -4.39 -3.00
N ALA A 62 -12.91 -4.26 -3.26
CA ALA A 62 -13.91 -3.92 -2.25
C ALA A 62 -13.94 -4.94 -1.10
N GLN A 63 -13.88 -6.23 -1.41
CA GLN A 63 -13.82 -7.28 -0.39
C GLN A 63 -12.55 -7.17 0.47
N LYS A 64 -11.43 -6.80 -0.14
CA LYS A 64 -10.17 -6.58 0.56
C LYS A 64 -10.22 -5.34 1.47
N MET A 65 -10.86 -4.25 1.03
CA MET A 65 -11.09 -3.06 1.86
C MET A 65 -11.89 -3.41 3.11
N ILE A 66 -12.99 -4.15 2.95
CA ILE A 66 -13.86 -4.56 4.07
C ILE A 66 -13.07 -5.35 5.11
N SER A 67 -12.22 -6.28 4.67
CA SER A 67 -11.41 -7.12 5.56
C SER A 67 -10.29 -6.32 6.23
N ASP A 68 -9.42 -5.71 5.43
CA ASP A 68 -8.17 -5.14 5.92
C ASP A 68 -8.39 -3.84 6.70
N HIS A 69 -9.26 -2.94 6.20
CA HIS A 69 -9.59 -1.72 6.93
C HIS A 69 -10.48 -2.02 8.13
N GLY A 70 -11.35 -3.05 8.06
CA GLY A 70 -12.09 -3.52 9.24
C GLY A 70 -11.15 -3.93 10.38
N ALA A 71 -10.11 -4.71 10.07
CA ALA A 71 -9.09 -5.11 11.05
C ALA A 71 -8.25 -3.91 11.54
N ALA A 72 -7.86 -3.00 10.64
CA ALA A 72 -7.10 -1.80 11.00
C ALA A 72 -7.91 -0.85 11.91
N ASN A 73 -9.20 -0.66 11.64
CA ASN A 73 -10.09 0.17 12.46
C ASN A 73 -10.22 -0.41 13.87
N ALA A 74 -10.46 -1.72 14.01
CA ALA A 74 -10.53 -2.37 15.31
C ALA A 74 -9.22 -2.24 16.11
N LYS A 75 -8.07 -2.35 15.43
CA LYS A 75 -6.76 -2.12 16.06
C LYS A 75 -6.59 -0.65 16.49
N LEU A 76 -6.97 0.30 15.65
CA LEU A 76 -6.93 1.73 15.96
C LEU A 76 -7.81 2.07 17.17
N GLU A 77 -9.01 1.52 17.25
CA GLU A 77 -9.94 1.68 18.38
C GLU A 77 -9.30 1.19 19.70
N SER A 78 -8.68 0.00 19.69
CA SER A 78 -7.97 -0.52 20.86
C SER A 78 -6.85 0.41 21.32
N ILE A 79 -6.01 0.87 20.39
CA ILE A 79 -4.90 1.77 20.69
C ILE A 79 -5.43 3.10 21.21
N ALA A 80 -6.44 3.68 20.54
CA ALA A 80 -7.03 4.96 20.94
C ALA A 80 -7.62 4.88 22.35
N SER A 81 -8.33 3.80 22.68
CA SER A 81 -8.85 3.55 24.03
C SER A 81 -7.74 3.49 25.08
N GLU A 82 -6.67 2.74 24.82
CA GLU A 82 -5.50 2.66 25.72
C GLU A 82 -4.80 4.01 25.90
N GLN A 83 -4.72 4.81 24.84
CA GLN A 83 -4.14 6.15 24.85
C GLN A 83 -5.12 7.25 25.32
N LYS A 84 -6.36 6.88 25.68
CA LYS A 84 -7.45 7.80 26.09
C LYS A 84 -7.81 8.86 25.04
N LEU A 85 -7.63 8.50 23.76
CA LEU A 85 -8.01 9.31 22.61
C LEU A 85 -9.44 9.01 22.20
N GLN A 86 -10.10 9.99 21.61
CA GLN A 86 -11.47 9.85 21.14
C GLN A 86 -11.49 9.32 19.71
N VAL A 87 -12.32 8.32 19.44
CA VAL A 87 -12.59 7.81 18.09
C VAL A 87 -13.98 8.32 17.66
N PRO A 88 -14.09 9.01 16.51
CA PRO A 88 -15.40 9.37 15.96
C PRO A 88 -16.28 8.14 15.72
N ALA A 89 -17.55 8.22 16.08
CA ALA A 89 -18.52 7.14 15.83
C ALA A 89 -19.11 7.19 14.41
N ASP A 90 -19.04 8.34 13.76
CA ASP A 90 -19.68 8.63 12.48
C ASP A 90 -18.68 9.21 11.48
N LEU A 91 -19.02 9.09 10.20
CA LEU A 91 -18.33 9.80 9.12
C LEU A 91 -18.53 11.31 9.24
N ASP A 92 -17.57 12.09 8.76
CA ASP A 92 -17.79 13.51 8.56
C ASP A 92 -18.77 13.79 7.40
N ALA A 93 -19.13 15.07 7.24
CA ALA A 93 -20.08 15.48 6.20
C ALA A 93 -19.60 15.20 4.77
N SER A 94 -18.29 15.28 4.51
CA SER A 94 -17.72 15.06 3.18
C SER A 94 -17.83 13.58 2.80
N HIS A 95 -17.38 12.69 3.69
CA HIS A 95 -17.41 11.26 3.48
C HIS A 95 -18.85 10.72 3.46
N ASN A 96 -19.77 11.28 4.25
CA ASN A 96 -21.20 10.95 4.15
C ASN A 96 -21.78 11.32 2.79
N SER A 97 -21.44 12.52 2.27
CA SER A 97 -21.90 12.96 0.94
C SER A 97 -21.42 12.02 -0.17
N ASP A 98 -20.16 11.60 -0.12
CA ASP A 98 -19.61 10.66 -1.10
C ASP A 98 -20.22 9.25 -0.97
N LEU A 99 -20.45 8.79 0.26
CA LEU A 99 -21.14 7.52 0.51
C LEU A 99 -22.58 7.56 -0.04
N ASP A 100 -23.31 8.66 0.15
CA ASP A 100 -24.68 8.81 -0.35
C ASP A 100 -24.76 8.87 -1.88
N LYS A 101 -23.76 9.48 -2.54
CA LYS A 101 -23.64 9.40 -4.01
C LYS A 101 -23.53 7.93 -4.45
N LEU A 102 -22.69 7.11 -3.82
CA LEU A 102 -22.56 5.69 -4.16
C LEU A 102 -23.84 4.88 -3.86
N LYS A 103 -24.55 5.20 -2.78
CA LYS A 103 -25.85 4.56 -2.46
C LYS A 103 -26.90 4.87 -3.52
N SER A 104 -26.98 6.12 -3.96
CA SER A 104 -27.97 6.60 -4.94
C SER A 104 -27.63 6.26 -6.39
N ALA A 105 -26.37 5.94 -6.70
CA ALA A 105 -25.94 5.66 -8.05
C ALA A 105 -26.62 4.40 -8.62
N SER A 106 -27.16 4.53 -9.84
CA SER A 106 -27.53 3.40 -10.70
C SER A 106 -26.26 2.78 -11.29
N ALA A 107 -26.26 1.45 -11.47
CA ALA A 107 -25.13 0.75 -12.08
C ALA A 107 -24.81 1.26 -13.51
N PRO A 108 -23.54 1.24 -13.94
CA PRO A 108 -22.37 0.75 -13.20
C PRO A 108 -21.82 1.79 -12.20
N VAL A 109 -21.48 1.33 -10.99
CA VAL A 109 -20.89 2.16 -9.92
C VAL A 109 -19.36 2.09 -9.88
N ASP A 110 -18.77 1.34 -10.80
CA ASP A 110 -17.35 1.00 -10.89
C ASP A 110 -16.44 2.24 -10.94
N LYS A 111 -16.67 3.15 -11.90
CA LYS A 111 -15.89 4.38 -12.07
C LYS A 111 -15.95 5.31 -10.84
N PRO A 112 -17.14 5.73 -10.36
CA PRO A 112 -17.20 6.63 -9.21
C PRO A 112 -16.62 5.99 -7.93
N TYR A 113 -16.80 4.68 -7.74
CA TYR A 113 -16.17 3.97 -6.62
C TYR A 113 -14.65 3.99 -6.73
N ALA A 114 -14.09 3.67 -7.90
CA ALA A 114 -12.65 3.64 -8.11
C ALA A 114 -11.99 5.02 -7.92
N ASP A 115 -12.62 6.09 -8.43
CA ASP A 115 -12.14 7.47 -8.24
C ASP A 115 -12.08 7.86 -6.76
N MET A 116 -13.15 7.57 -6.01
CA MET A 116 -13.23 7.87 -4.58
C MET A 116 -12.20 7.08 -3.77
N GLN A 117 -12.04 5.79 -4.05
CA GLN A 117 -11.08 4.93 -3.34
C GLN A 117 -9.63 5.33 -3.61
N LYS A 118 -9.33 5.75 -4.84
CA LYS A 118 -8.00 6.26 -5.20
C LYS A 118 -7.64 7.55 -4.45
N ALA A 119 -8.58 8.48 -4.35
CA ALA A 119 -8.38 9.70 -3.57
C ALA A 119 -8.17 9.38 -2.08
N ALA A 120 -9.07 8.56 -1.50
CA ALA A 120 -8.97 8.14 -0.11
C ALA A 120 -7.63 7.46 0.22
N HIS A 121 -7.15 6.58 -0.66
CA HIS A 121 -5.86 5.89 -0.46
C HIS A 121 -4.66 6.82 -0.63
N ALA A 122 -4.72 7.83 -1.49
CA ALA A 122 -3.66 8.82 -1.61
C ALA A 122 -3.54 9.63 -0.31
N ASP A 123 -4.66 10.07 0.24
CA ASP A 123 -4.72 10.81 1.50
C ASP A 123 -4.28 9.94 2.68
N ALA A 124 -4.75 8.69 2.75
CA ALA A 124 -4.37 7.74 3.80
C ALA A 124 -2.87 7.43 3.79
N VAL A 125 -2.27 7.16 2.62
CA VAL A 125 -0.82 6.93 2.51
C VAL A 125 -0.03 8.15 3.00
N SER A 126 -0.45 9.36 2.60
CA SER A 126 0.19 10.61 3.03
C SER A 126 0.10 10.80 4.56
N LEU A 127 -1.09 10.61 5.14
CA LEU A 127 -1.34 10.71 6.57
C LEU A 127 -0.48 9.72 7.37
N PHE A 128 -0.48 8.46 6.96
CA PHE A 128 0.23 7.39 7.66
C PHE A 128 1.75 7.53 7.53
N GLU A 129 2.27 7.95 6.37
CA GLU A 129 3.70 8.26 6.20
C GLU A 129 4.15 9.42 7.09
N ALA A 130 3.38 10.51 7.11
CA ALA A 130 3.69 11.67 7.92
C ALA A 130 3.69 11.32 9.42
N TYR A 131 2.66 10.60 9.88
CA TYR A 131 2.52 10.25 11.29
C TYR A 131 3.56 9.20 11.72
N ALA A 132 3.83 8.18 10.91
CA ALA A 132 4.89 7.21 11.18
C ALA A 132 6.26 7.89 11.39
N LYS A 133 6.54 8.93 10.59
CA LYS A 133 7.80 9.68 10.68
C LYS A 133 7.84 10.61 11.89
N ALA A 134 6.82 11.45 12.04
CA ALA A 134 6.88 12.65 12.89
C ALA A 134 5.82 12.70 13.99
N GLY A 135 4.96 11.69 14.12
CA GLY A 135 3.90 11.63 15.13
C GLY A 135 4.42 11.74 16.56
N ASP A 136 3.55 12.23 17.45
CA ASP A 136 3.81 12.52 18.86
C ASP A 136 3.48 11.35 19.81
N ASN A 137 2.75 10.33 19.34
CA ASN A 137 2.39 9.14 20.11
C ASN A 137 3.06 7.86 19.58
N VAL A 138 3.91 7.24 20.39
CA VAL A 138 4.72 6.07 19.99
C VAL A 138 3.87 4.88 19.52
N ALA A 139 2.76 4.55 20.20
CA ALA A 139 1.92 3.43 19.81
C ALA A 139 1.25 3.66 18.45
N LEU A 140 0.78 4.89 18.20
CA LEU A 140 0.19 5.28 16.93
C LEU A 140 1.23 5.38 15.80
N LYS A 141 2.48 5.77 16.08
CA LYS A 141 3.57 5.70 15.09
C LYS A 141 3.83 4.27 14.62
N SER A 142 3.87 3.32 15.57
CA SER A 142 4.03 1.90 15.24
C SER A 142 2.86 1.39 14.42
N PHE A 143 1.62 1.70 14.84
CA PHE A 143 0.42 1.38 14.06
C PHE A 143 0.48 1.95 12.65
N ALA A 144 0.86 3.23 12.49
CA ALA A 144 0.96 3.88 11.20
C ALA A 144 2.01 3.17 10.31
N SER A 145 3.19 2.87 10.88
CA SER A 145 4.28 2.19 10.17
C SER A 145 3.92 0.77 9.73
N GLU A 146 3.24 0.00 10.58
CA GLU A 146 2.82 -1.37 10.30
C GLU A 146 1.68 -1.45 9.28
N THR A 147 0.81 -0.44 9.25
CA THR A 147 -0.36 -0.39 8.35
C THR A 147 0.02 0.12 6.95
N LEU A 148 1.05 0.97 6.87
CA LEU A 148 1.45 1.65 5.63
C LEU A 148 1.72 0.72 4.42
N PRO A 149 2.38 -0.45 4.56
CA PRO A 149 2.57 -1.35 3.42
C PRO A 149 1.25 -1.83 2.81
N THR A 150 0.24 -2.08 3.65
CA THR A 150 -1.10 -2.50 3.20
C THR A 150 -1.79 -1.38 2.43
N LEU A 151 -1.77 -0.14 2.95
CA LEU A 151 -2.35 1.02 2.25
C LEU A 151 -1.72 1.27 0.87
N LYS A 152 -0.39 1.12 0.77
CA LYS A 152 0.32 1.24 -0.52
C LYS A 152 -0.09 0.15 -1.50
N MET A 153 -0.19 -1.09 -1.02
CA MET A 153 -0.64 -2.22 -1.85
C MET A 153 -2.07 -2.02 -2.35
N HIS A 154 -2.98 -1.52 -1.50
CA HIS A 154 -4.35 -1.20 -1.92
C HIS A 154 -4.40 -0.06 -2.94
N ARG A 155 -3.65 1.02 -2.74
CA ARG A 155 -3.51 2.10 -3.74
C ARG A 155 -3.06 1.56 -5.10
N ASP A 156 -2.09 0.64 -5.09
CA ASP A 156 -1.58 0.04 -6.32
C ASP A 156 -2.59 -0.95 -6.94
N MET A 157 -3.45 -1.58 -6.15
CA MET A 157 -4.58 -2.39 -6.65
C MET A 157 -5.61 -1.52 -7.37
N ILE A 158 -6.08 -0.43 -6.74
CA ILE A 158 -7.13 0.41 -7.34
C ILE A 158 -6.64 1.13 -8.60
N GLN A 159 -5.37 1.58 -8.61
CA GLN A 159 -4.77 2.17 -9.80
C GLN A 159 -4.68 1.17 -10.97
N ARG A 160 -4.43 -0.12 -10.68
CA ARG A 160 -4.41 -1.16 -11.72
C ARG A 160 -5.81 -1.49 -12.23
N ALA A 161 -6.81 -1.48 -11.36
CA ALA A 161 -8.21 -1.71 -11.74
C ALA A 161 -8.70 -0.65 -12.75
N GLU A 162 -8.36 0.63 -12.56
CA GLU A 162 -8.75 1.69 -13.50
C GLU A 162 -8.07 1.61 -14.87
N THR A 163 -6.86 1.04 -14.94
CA THR A 163 -6.11 0.96 -16.21
C THR A 163 -6.60 -0.15 -17.15
N LYS A 164 -7.58 -0.96 -16.73
CA LYS A 164 -8.20 -2.01 -17.55
C LYS A 164 -9.56 -1.56 -18.09
N ALA A 165 -9.60 -1.21 -19.38
CA ALA A 165 -10.82 -1.28 -20.21
C ALA A 165 -10.92 -2.68 -20.87
N PRO A 166 -12.10 -3.08 -21.41
CA PRO A 166 -12.73 -4.37 -21.17
C PRO A 166 -11.87 -5.59 -21.52
N ALA A 167 -12.01 -6.63 -20.69
CA ALA A 167 -11.36 -7.91 -20.85
C ALA A 167 -11.70 -8.58 -22.19
N ASN A 168 -10.73 -8.60 -23.08
CA ASN A 168 -10.34 -9.88 -23.65
C ASN A 168 -8.91 -10.16 -23.17
N GLU A 169 -8.69 -11.35 -22.63
CA GLU A 169 -7.39 -11.89 -22.21
C GLU A 169 -6.79 -11.37 -20.89
N SER A 170 -6.94 -12.21 -19.87
CA SER A 170 -5.90 -12.72 -18.95
C SER A 170 -4.49 -12.10 -19.05
N THR A 171 -4.36 -10.81 -18.77
CA THR A 171 -3.07 -10.14 -18.64
C THR A 171 -3.04 -9.32 -17.35
N THR A 172 -2.35 -9.84 -16.33
CA THR A 172 -1.85 -9.05 -15.20
C THR A 172 -0.47 -8.53 -15.59
N PRO A 173 -0.17 -7.22 -15.41
CA PRO A 173 1.18 -6.73 -15.61
C PRO A 173 2.04 -7.18 -14.42
N ALA A 174 3.05 -7.99 -14.73
CA ALA A 174 4.24 -8.10 -13.89
C ALA A 174 4.86 -6.70 -13.78
N VAL A 175 5.15 -6.24 -12.57
CA VAL A 175 5.92 -5.01 -12.37
C VAL A 175 7.36 -5.33 -12.75
N SER A 176 7.70 -5.11 -14.02
CA SER A 176 9.10 -5.08 -14.45
C SER A 176 9.69 -3.76 -13.96
N THR A 177 10.47 -3.79 -12.88
CA THR A 177 11.39 -2.69 -12.58
C THR A 177 12.47 -2.71 -13.66
N SER A 178 12.28 -1.88 -14.68
CA SER A 178 13.31 -1.57 -15.68
C SER A 178 14.53 -0.98 -14.99
N GLY A 179 15.52 -1.81 -14.64
CA GLY A 179 16.73 -1.35 -13.98
C GLY A 179 17.59 -2.46 -13.38
N VAL A 180 18.26 -3.22 -14.24
CA VAL A 180 19.55 -3.93 -14.04
C VAL A 180 19.64 -4.92 -12.84
N ASN A 181 19.93 -6.17 -13.21
CA ASN A 181 20.25 -7.37 -12.40
C ASN A 181 19.06 -8.21 -11.97
N ASN A 182 18.76 -9.23 -12.79
CA ASN A 182 17.99 -10.40 -12.37
C ASN A 182 18.72 -11.01 -11.15
N PRO A 183 18.13 -11.03 -9.94
CA PRO A 183 18.78 -11.67 -8.81
C PRO A 183 18.90 -13.17 -9.09
N ALA A 184 20.05 -13.75 -8.75
CA ALA A 184 20.31 -15.19 -8.93
C ALA A 184 19.44 -16.09 -8.04
N ALA A 185 18.73 -15.49 -7.06
CA ALA A 185 17.85 -16.18 -6.13
C ALA A 185 16.48 -15.48 -6.03
N PRO A 186 15.38 -16.23 -5.80
CA PRO A 186 14.05 -15.65 -5.65
C PRO A 186 13.93 -14.81 -4.37
N VAL A 187 13.23 -13.68 -4.41
CA VAL A 187 13.05 -12.79 -3.25
C VAL A 187 11.89 -13.27 -2.35
N PRO A 188 12.08 -13.51 -1.05
CA PRO A 188 10.97 -13.88 -0.14
C PRO A 188 9.95 -12.75 0.06
N GLY A 189 8.65 -13.08 0.16
CA GLY A 189 7.59 -12.11 0.45
C GLY A 189 6.18 -12.70 0.36
N ALA A 190 5.19 -12.03 0.95
CA ALA A 190 3.80 -12.49 0.99
C ALA A 190 3.18 -12.48 -0.42
N ASN A 191 3.31 -13.60 -1.12
CA ASN A 191 2.86 -13.74 -2.49
C ASN A 191 1.35 -13.97 -2.56
N SER A 192 0.63 -13.16 -3.35
CA SER A 192 -0.83 -13.29 -3.54
C SER A 192 -1.21 -14.00 -4.84
N PHE A 193 -0.25 -14.58 -5.58
CA PHE A 193 -0.55 -15.36 -6.78
C PHE A 193 -1.27 -16.67 -6.43
N THR A 194 -2.32 -17.00 -7.17
CA THR A 194 -2.87 -18.36 -7.24
C THR A 194 -1.94 -19.28 -8.03
N GLU A 195 -2.13 -20.60 -7.93
CA GLU A 195 -1.34 -21.58 -8.69
C GLU A 195 -1.39 -21.31 -10.20
N ASP A 196 -2.58 -21.00 -10.72
CA ASP A 196 -2.78 -20.69 -12.14
C ASP A 196 -2.07 -19.40 -12.58
N GLN A 197 -2.02 -18.39 -11.70
CA GLN A 197 -1.29 -17.15 -11.96
C GLN A 197 0.22 -17.40 -11.95
N ALA A 198 0.70 -18.25 -11.04
CA ALA A 198 2.10 -18.64 -11.01
C ALA A 198 2.50 -19.42 -12.27
N LYS A 199 1.66 -20.36 -12.69
CA LYS A 199 1.83 -21.12 -13.93
C LYS A 199 1.92 -20.21 -15.15
N SER A 200 0.99 -19.27 -15.26
CA SER A 200 0.93 -18.32 -16.37
C SER A 200 2.16 -17.41 -16.41
N ALA A 201 2.64 -16.94 -15.25
CA ALA A 201 3.85 -16.12 -15.16
C ALA A 201 5.11 -16.88 -15.61
N ILE A 202 5.24 -18.14 -15.19
CA ILE A 202 6.36 -19.02 -15.58
C ILE A 202 6.32 -19.30 -17.09
N GLN A 203 5.14 -19.56 -17.66
CA GLN A 203 4.98 -19.73 -19.10
C GLN A 203 5.37 -18.48 -19.89
N LYS A 204 4.96 -17.30 -19.40
CA LYS A 204 5.32 -16.00 -19.98
C LYS A 204 6.82 -15.72 -19.94
N ALA A 205 7.55 -16.29 -18.98
CA ALA A 205 9.01 -16.22 -18.90
C ALA A 205 9.74 -17.18 -19.87
N GLY A 206 9.00 -17.82 -20.78
CA GLY A 206 9.54 -18.67 -21.84
C GLY A 206 9.73 -20.14 -21.46
N TYR A 207 9.08 -20.59 -20.37
CA TYR A 207 9.06 -22.00 -19.98
C TYR A 207 7.79 -22.70 -20.50
N THR A 208 7.86 -24.00 -20.76
CA THR A 208 6.72 -24.86 -21.13
C THR A 208 6.53 -25.98 -20.11
N ASP A 209 5.48 -26.79 -20.23
CA ASP A 209 5.28 -27.99 -19.39
C ASP A 209 5.33 -27.75 -17.87
N VAL A 210 4.84 -26.59 -17.43
CA VAL A 210 4.86 -26.20 -16.02
C VAL A 210 3.97 -27.14 -15.19
N SER A 211 4.56 -27.77 -14.19
CA SER A 211 3.93 -28.78 -13.34
C SER A 211 4.46 -28.75 -11.91
N ALA A 212 3.74 -29.43 -11.01
CA ALA A 212 4.09 -29.56 -9.59
C ALA A 212 4.31 -28.22 -8.86
N LEU A 213 3.56 -27.18 -9.23
CA LEU A 213 3.66 -25.87 -8.59
C LEU A 213 3.12 -25.93 -7.16
N LYS A 214 3.96 -25.51 -6.20
CA LYS A 214 3.59 -25.36 -4.80
C LYS A 214 4.21 -24.10 -4.24
N LYS A 215 3.46 -23.40 -3.39
CA LYS A 215 3.97 -22.25 -2.64
C LYS A 215 4.68 -22.73 -1.38
N ASP A 216 5.92 -22.29 -1.18
CA ASP A 216 6.69 -22.58 0.04
C ASP A 216 6.36 -21.61 1.19
N ASP A 217 6.91 -21.89 2.37
CA ASP A 217 6.70 -21.09 3.60
C ASP A 217 7.26 -19.67 3.49
N LYS A 218 8.05 -19.37 2.45
CA LYS A 218 8.59 -18.03 2.15
C LYS A 218 7.75 -17.28 1.12
N GLY A 219 6.64 -17.89 0.69
CA GLY A 219 5.74 -17.34 -0.32
C GLY A 219 6.23 -17.49 -1.76
N ILE A 220 7.24 -18.31 -2.02
CA ILE A 220 7.77 -18.52 -3.37
C ILE A 220 7.03 -19.71 -4.01
N TRP A 221 6.52 -19.51 -5.22
CA TRP A 221 5.97 -20.61 -6.02
C TRP A 221 7.12 -21.41 -6.64
N ARG A 222 7.19 -22.72 -6.37
CA ARG A 222 8.22 -23.63 -6.89
C ARG A 222 7.59 -24.77 -7.65
N GLY A 223 8.19 -25.15 -8.77
CA GLY A 223 7.71 -26.27 -9.58
C GLY A 223 8.76 -26.73 -10.59
N THR A 224 8.33 -27.50 -11.58
CA THR A 224 9.18 -27.95 -12.69
C THR A 224 8.62 -27.43 -14.00
N ALA A 225 9.48 -26.98 -14.91
CA ALA A 225 9.08 -26.54 -16.23
C ALA A 225 10.19 -26.81 -17.27
N SER A 226 9.83 -26.95 -18.53
CA SER A 226 10.76 -27.14 -19.63
C SER A 226 11.25 -25.80 -20.19
N LYS A 227 12.56 -25.68 -20.47
CA LYS A 227 13.13 -24.58 -21.27
C LYS A 227 14.13 -25.17 -22.25
N ASP A 228 14.03 -24.78 -23.52
CA ASP A 228 14.86 -25.35 -24.61
C ASP A 228 14.82 -26.89 -24.67
N GLY A 229 13.65 -27.48 -24.38
CA GLY A 229 13.43 -28.93 -24.36
C GLY A 229 14.00 -29.66 -23.13
N LYS A 230 14.53 -28.94 -22.13
CA LYS A 230 15.05 -29.52 -20.88
C LYS A 230 14.17 -29.17 -19.69
N SER A 231 13.75 -30.21 -18.96
CA SER A 231 13.05 -30.06 -17.69
C SER A 231 13.98 -29.44 -16.63
N THR A 232 13.58 -28.29 -16.09
CA THR A 232 14.35 -27.47 -15.14
C THR A 232 13.46 -27.10 -13.95
N PRO A 233 13.96 -27.14 -12.71
CA PRO A 233 13.25 -26.58 -11.58
C PRO A 233 13.10 -25.06 -11.74
N VAL A 234 11.94 -24.53 -11.37
CA VAL A 234 11.62 -23.11 -11.53
C VAL A 234 11.03 -22.53 -10.24
N ALA A 235 11.35 -21.28 -9.99
CA ALA A 235 10.81 -20.51 -8.88
C ALA A 235 10.25 -19.17 -9.36
N LEU A 236 9.13 -18.77 -8.77
CA LEU A 236 8.46 -17.49 -8.97
C LEU A 236 8.31 -16.77 -7.62
N ASP A 237 8.91 -15.61 -7.49
CA ASP A 237 8.83 -14.80 -6.28
C ASP A 237 7.58 -13.90 -6.21
N TYR A 238 7.41 -13.20 -5.08
CA TYR A 238 6.26 -12.31 -4.87
C TYR A 238 6.25 -11.08 -5.79
N GLN A 239 7.40 -10.74 -6.38
CA GLN A 239 7.56 -9.61 -7.30
C GLN A 239 7.24 -10.01 -8.74
N GLY A 240 7.10 -11.31 -9.02
CA GLY A 240 6.82 -11.83 -10.35
C GLY A 240 8.06 -12.28 -11.12
N ASN A 241 9.23 -12.35 -10.48
CA ASN A 241 10.46 -12.80 -11.13
C ASN A 241 10.48 -14.32 -11.21
N VAL A 242 10.75 -14.84 -12.41
CA VAL A 242 10.92 -16.27 -12.66
C VAL A 242 12.39 -16.59 -12.83
N VAL A 243 12.91 -17.47 -11.98
CA VAL A 243 14.30 -17.94 -12.04
C VAL A 243 14.37 -19.46 -12.16
N ALA A 244 15.41 -19.96 -12.82
CA ALA A 244 15.75 -21.37 -12.76
C ALA A 244 16.25 -21.67 -11.35
N ASP A 245 15.59 -22.59 -10.65
CA ASP A 245 15.88 -22.90 -9.26
C ASP A 245 17.02 -23.93 -9.21
N THR A 246 18.24 -23.46 -9.03
CA THR A 246 19.40 -24.31 -8.74
C THR A 246 19.47 -24.48 -7.22
N GLN A 247 18.69 -25.39 -6.65
CA GLN A 247 18.98 -25.85 -5.29
C GLN A 247 20.30 -26.61 -5.24
#